data_AF-A0A2K6SV83-F1
#
_entry.id   AF-A0A2K6SV83-F1
#
_cell.length_a   1.000
_cell.length_b   1.000
_cell.length_c   1.000
_cell.angle_alpha   90.00
_cell.angle_beta   90.00
_cell.angle_gamma   90.00
#
_symmetry.space_group_name_H-M   'P 1'
#
loop_
_entity.id
_entity.type
_entity.pdbx_description
1 polymer ?
#
loop_
_entity_poly.entity_id
_entity_poly.type
_entity_poly.pdbx_seq_one_letter_code
_entity_poly.pdbx_strand_id
1 'polypeptide(L)'
;MTGKAVEHMFETEDGSKVEWRGMVLARAPVMNTWFYITYEKDPVLYMYQLLDDYKDAEREPGEVVDSLVGKQVEYAKEDGSKRTGMVIHQVEAKPSVYFIKFDDDFHIYVYDLVKTS
;
A
#
# COMPACT_ATOMS: atom_id res chain seq x y z
N MET A 1 -6.29 -12.51 3.59
CA MET A 1 -6.27 -11.57 2.44
C MET A 1 -4.95 -10.80 2.30
N THR A 2 -4.25 -10.55 3.40
CA THR A 2 -3.09 -9.65 3.47
C THR A 2 -1.90 -10.12 2.62
N GLY A 3 -1.27 -9.19 1.90
CA GLY A 3 -0.11 -9.43 1.03
C GLY A 3 -0.45 -9.88 -0.40
N LYS A 4 -1.72 -10.14 -0.73
CA LYS A 4 -2.14 -10.58 -2.07
C LYS A 4 -2.42 -9.41 -3.02
N ALA A 5 -2.07 -9.63 -4.29
CA ALA A 5 -2.57 -8.82 -5.39
C ALA A 5 -4.08 -9.06 -5.59
N VAL A 6 -4.80 -8.02 -5.96
CA VAL A 6 -6.24 -8.03 -6.22
C VAL A 6 -6.57 -7.25 -7.48
N GLU A 7 -7.64 -7.64 -8.15
CA GLU A 7 -8.29 -6.88 -9.22
C GLU A 7 -9.59 -6.33 -8.65
N HIS A 8 -9.68 -5.01 -8.55
CA HIS A 8 -10.87 -4.31 -8.05
C HIS A 8 -11.59 -3.63 -9.22
N MET A 9 -12.86 -3.98 -9.40
CA MET A 9 -13.72 -3.37 -10.41
C MET A 9 -14.46 -2.16 -9.84
N PHE A 10 -14.21 -0.99 -10.40
CA PHE A 10 -14.93 0.23 -10.10
C PHE A 10 -15.91 0.56 -11.22
N GLU A 11 -17.10 1.05 -10.88
CA GLU A 11 -18.06 1.59 -11.84
C GLU A 11 -17.82 3.10 -11.99
N THR A 12 -17.71 3.57 -13.24
CA THR A 12 -17.55 4.98 -13.57
C THR A 12 -18.91 5.67 -13.72
N GLU A 13 -18.92 7.01 -13.81
CA GLU A 13 -20.15 7.79 -13.91
C GLU A 13 -21.03 7.44 -15.12
N ASP A 14 -20.42 6.93 -16.20
CA ASP A 14 -21.12 6.47 -17.41
C ASP A 14 -21.61 5.00 -17.32
N GLY A 15 -21.45 4.35 -16.16
CA GLY A 15 -21.84 2.96 -15.91
C GLY A 15 -20.88 1.93 -16.51
N SER A 16 -19.79 2.35 -17.15
CA SER A 16 -18.73 1.42 -17.55
C SER A 16 -17.94 0.93 -16.32
N LYS A 17 -17.25 -0.19 -16.44
CA LYS A 17 -16.45 -0.75 -15.35
C LYS A 17 -14.98 -0.71 -15.70
N VAL A 18 -14.17 -0.22 -14.76
CA VAL A 18 -12.73 -0.13 -14.88
C VAL A 18 -12.05 -1.01 -13.85
N GLU A 19 -11.07 -1.78 -14.29
CA GLU A 19 -10.28 -2.64 -13.43
C GLU A 19 -9.05 -1.91 -12.89
N TRP A 20 -8.85 -2.03 -11.58
CA TRP A 20 -7.70 -1.50 -10.87
C TRP A 20 -6.98 -2.63 -10.16
N ARG A 21 -5.74 -2.89 -10.58
CA ARG A 21 -4.85 -3.82 -9.91
C ARG A 21 -4.27 -3.19 -8.66
N GLY A 22 -4.33 -3.91 -7.55
CA GLY A 22 -3.87 -3.45 -6.26
C GLY A 22 -3.38 -4.57 -5.36
N MET A 23 -3.17 -4.24 -4.08
CA MET A 23 -2.72 -5.18 -3.06
C MET A 23 -3.40 -4.91 -1.72
N VAL A 24 -3.91 -5.96 -1.07
CA VAL A 24 -4.44 -5.86 0.31
C VAL A 24 -3.26 -5.87 1.28
N LEU A 25 -3.16 -4.85 2.12
CA LEU A 25 -1.98 -4.54 2.93
C LEU A 25 -2.12 -5.00 4.38
N ALA A 26 -3.29 -4.81 4.97
CA ALA A 26 -3.60 -5.22 6.35
C ALA A 26 -5.11 -5.16 6.60
N ARG A 27 -5.56 -5.79 7.68
CA ARG A 27 -6.87 -5.48 8.26
C ARG A 27 -6.77 -4.14 8.99
N ALA A 28 -7.78 -3.28 8.88
CA ALA A 28 -7.79 -2.02 9.61
C ALA A 28 -7.86 -2.30 11.14
N PRO A 29 -7.07 -1.57 11.96
CA PRO A 29 -6.87 -1.92 13.38
C PRO A 29 -8.12 -1.71 14.24
N VAL A 30 -8.97 -0.72 13.91
CA VAL A 30 -10.18 -0.39 14.68
C VAL A 30 -11.45 -0.89 13.98
N MET A 31 -11.51 -0.73 12.65
CA MET A 31 -12.67 -1.12 11.84
C MET A 31 -12.44 -2.54 11.29
N ASN A 32 -12.76 -3.53 12.11
CA ASN A 32 -12.43 -4.92 11.81
C ASN A 32 -13.07 -5.50 10.52
N THR A 33 -14.09 -4.88 9.93
CA THR A 33 -14.62 -5.32 8.61
C THR A 33 -13.92 -4.66 7.42
N TRP A 34 -12.94 -3.79 7.67
CA TRP A 34 -12.25 -3.02 6.65
C TRP A 34 -10.80 -3.46 6.47
N PHE A 35 -10.31 -3.28 5.24
CA PHE A 35 -8.97 -3.65 4.82
C PHE A 35 -8.25 -2.43 4.25
N TYR A 36 -6.98 -2.27 4.63
CA TYR A 36 -6.05 -1.40 3.95
C TYR A 36 -5.66 -2.00 2.60
N ILE A 37 -5.69 -1.17 1.57
CA ILE A 37 -5.43 -1.55 0.18
C ILE A 37 -4.77 -0.39 -0.56
N THR A 38 -3.90 -0.68 -1.51
CA THR A 38 -3.29 0.30 -2.43
C THR A 38 -3.45 -0.19 -3.87
N TYR A 39 -3.31 0.70 -4.84
CA TYR A 39 -3.38 0.37 -6.26
C TYR A 39 -2.08 0.71 -7.00
N GLU A 40 -1.76 -0.03 -8.07
CA GLU A 40 -0.53 0.21 -8.84
C GLU A 40 -0.55 1.59 -9.54
N LYS A 41 -1.71 2.01 -10.03
CA LYS A 41 -1.90 3.30 -10.71
C LYS A 41 -1.95 4.49 -9.75
N ASP A 42 -2.22 4.24 -8.48
CA ASP A 42 -2.35 5.26 -7.43
C ASP A 42 -1.88 4.70 -6.08
N PRO A 43 -0.58 4.86 -5.74
CA PRO A 43 0.06 4.17 -4.63
C PRO A 43 -0.21 4.86 -3.28
N VAL A 44 -1.46 5.19 -3.00
CA VAL A 44 -1.92 5.75 -1.72
C VAL A 44 -2.75 4.72 -0.93
N LEU A 45 -2.78 4.89 0.39
CA LEU A 45 -3.49 4.01 1.29
C LEU A 45 -5.01 4.27 1.24
N TYR A 46 -5.74 3.30 0.70
CA TYR A 46 -7.19 3.24 0.74
C TYR A 46 -7.67 2.26 1.81
N MET A 47 -8.96 2.36 2.14
CA MET A 47 -9.61 1.43 3.04
C MET A 47 -10.99 1.06 2.49
N TYR A 48 -11.29 -0.24 2.35
CA TYR A 48 -12.58 -0.74 1.87
C TYR A 48 -13.05 -1.96 2.68
N GLN A 49 -14.37 -2.16 2.73
CA GLN A 49 -14.95 -3.44 3.11
C GLN A 49 -14.90 -4.37 1.90
N LEU A 50 -13.83 -5.15 1.80
CA LEU A 50 -13.74 -6.19 0.78
C LEU A 50 -14.60 -7.36 1.26
N LEU A 51 -15.71 -7.64 0.56
CA LEU A 51 -16.64 -8.74 0.88
C LEU A 51 -15.92 -10.11 0.79
N ASP A 52 -16.52 -11.13 1.42
CA ASP A 52 -15.99 -12.48 1.67
C ASP A 52 -15.46 -13.28 0.43
N ASP A 53 -15.60 -12.76 -0.78
CA ASP A 53 -15.23 -13.44 -2.04
C ASP A 53 -13.72 -13.64 -2.20
N TYR A 54 -12.90 -12.91 -1.44
CA TYR A 54 -11.43 -13.04 -1.46
C TYR A 54 -10.94 -14.02 -0.37
N LYS A 55 -10.87 -15.31 -0.74
CA LYS A 55 -10.37 -16.40 0.11
C LYS A 55 -9.00 -16.10 0.71
N ASP A 56 -8.87 -16.42 2.00
CA ASP A 56 -7.69 -16.21 2.81
C ASP A 56 -6.41 -16.81 2.21
N ALA A 57 -5.28 -16.24 2.62
CA ALA A 57 -3.96 -16.60 2.12
C ALA A 57 -2.97 -16.69 3.25
N GLU A 58 -2.08 -17.67 3.14
CA GLU A 58 -0.94 -17.83 4.01
C GLU A 58 0.07 -16.70 3.80
N ARG A 59 0.67 -16.27 4.92
CA ARG A 59 1.76 -15.31 4.97
C ARG A 59 2.97 -15.89 4.25
N GLU A 60 3.49 -15.21 3.23
CA GLU A 60 4.81 -15.53 2.68
C GLU A 60 5.86 -15.41 3.81
N PRO A 61 6.76 -16.40 4.00
CA PRO A 61 7.81 -16.30 5.00
C PRO A 61 8.72 -15.11 4.65
N GLY A 62 8.47 -13.98 5.30
CA GLY A 62 9.19 -12.75 5.05
C GLY A 62 10.66 -12.89 5.43
N GLU A 63 11.53 -12.49 4.50
CA GLU A 63 12.94 -12.24 4.78
C GLU A 63 13.04 -11.18 5.90
N VAL A 64 13.94 -11.40 6.87
CA VAL A 64 14.17 -10.45 7.96
C VAL A 64 14.90 -9.25 7.38
N VAL A 65 14.15 -8.27 6.91
CA VAL A 65 14.68 -6.98 6.48
C VAL A 65 14.72 -6.06 7.70
N ASP A 66 15.88 -5.43 7.95
CA ASP A 66 15.99 -4.36 8.95
C ASP A 66 14.92 -3.30 8.69
N SER A 67 14.11 -3.01 9.71
CA SER A 67 12.99 -2.11 9.54
C SER A 67 13.46 -0.68 9.24
N LEU A 68 12.92 -0.10 8.17
CA LEU A 68 13.18 1.29 7.80
C LEU A 68 12.27 2.28 8.55
N VAL A 69 11.40 1.81 9.44
CA VAL A 69 10.47 2.67 10.18
C VAL A 69 11.23 3.74 10.98
N GLY A 70 10.75 4.99 10.90
CA GLY A 70 11.37 6.17 11.50
C GLY A 70 12.52 6.79 10.69
N LYS A 71 12.92 6.19 9.56
CA LYS A 71 13.91 6.80 8.66
C LYS A 71 13.27 7.92 7.83
N GLN A 72 14.03 9.00 7.64
CA GLN A 72 13.69 10.02 6.64
C GLN A 72 14.00 9.50 5.23
N VAL A 73 13.15 9.87 4.29
CA VAL A 73 13.28 9.52 2.88
C VAL A 73 13.19 10.78 2.02
N GLU A 74 13.88 10.74 0.88
CA GLU A 74 13.81 11.76 -0.16
C GLU A 74 13.39 11.09 -1.47
N TYR A 75 12.39 11.64 -2.15
CA TYR A 75 11.93 11.20 -3.45
C TYR A 75 12.14 12.31 -4.47
N ALA A 76 12.92 12.05 -5.51
CA ALA A 76 13.04 12.94 -6.66
C ALA A 76 11.91 12.63 -7.65
N LYS A 77 11.07 13.63 -7.94
CA LYS A 77 10.07 13.58 -9.00
C LYS A 77 10.73 13.70 -10.37
N GLU A 78 10.00 13.34 -11.42
CA GLU A 78 10.46 13.48 -12.81
C GLU A 78 10.82 14.92 -13.19
N ASP A 79 10.17 15.92 -12.57
CA ASP A 79 10.45 17.34 -12.77
C ASP A 79 11.72 17.84 -12.04
N GLY A 80 12.43 16.94 -11.35
CA GLY A 80 13.63 17.24 -10.58
C GLY A 80 13.37 17.83 -9.19
N SER A 81 12.12 18.13 -8.84
CA SER A 81 11.77 18.52 -7.47
C SER A 81 11.90 17.33 -6.52
N LYS A 82 12.20 17.64 -5.26
CA LYS A 82 12.40 16.64 -4.21
C LYS A 82 11.28 16.75 -3.17
N ARG A 83 10.79 15.60 -2.72
CA ARG A 83 9.89 15.49 -1.55
C ARG A 83 10.62 14.82 -0.41
N THR A 84 10.47 15.34 0.78
CA THR A 84 10.93 14.71 2.02
C THR A 84 9.77 14.08 2.76
N GLY A 85 10.03 12.99 3.47
CA GLY A 85 9.04 12.30 4.26
C GLY A 85 9.66 11.31 5.24
N MET A 86 8.79 10.55 5.90
CA MET A 86 9.18 9.55 6.89
C MET A 86 8.50 8.22 6.61
N VAL A 87 9.25 7.13 6.81
CA VAL A 87 8.69 5.78 6.83
C VAL A 87 7.96 5.59 8.17
N ILE A 88 6.65 5.38 8.13
CA ILE A 88 5.80 5.33 9.33
C ILE A 88 5.30 3.94 9.70
N HIS A 89 5.32 2.99 8.76
CA HIS A 89 4.86 1.62 9.01
C HIS A 89 5.49 0.64 8.02
N GLN A 90 5.69 -0.59 8.46
CA GLN A 90 6.12 -1.72 7.63
C GLN A 90 4.97 -2.73 7.56
N VAL A 91 4.63 -3.16 6.35
CA VAL A 91 3.52 -4.10 6.14
C VAL A 91 3.92 -5.50 6.58
N GLU A 92 3.23 -6.06 7.58
CA GLU A 92 3.59 -7.35 8.18
C GLU A 92 3.54 -8.52 7.18
N ALA A 93 2.58 -8.51 6.26
CA ALA A 93 2.42 -9.58 5.26
C ALA A 93 3.40 -9.47 4.08
N LYS A 94 4.04 -8.30 3.89
CA LYS A 94 5.03 -8.07 2.85
C LYS A 94 6.08 -7.08 3.37
N PRO A 95 7.14 -7.55 4.08
CA PRO A 95 8.10 -6.69 4.78
C PRO A 95 8.90 -5.71 3.91
N SER A 96 8.90 -5.88 2.58
CA SER A 96 9.48 -4.91 1.65
C SER A 96 8.58 -3.70 1.39
N VAL A 97 7.29 -3.78 1.77
CA VAL A 97 6.31 -2.71 1.57
C VAL A 97 6.19 -1.84 2.81
N TYR A 98 6.23 -0.53 2.60
CA TYR A 98 6.22 0.49 3.64
C TYR A 98 5.19 1.57 3.39
N PHE A 99 4.68 2.13 4.48
CA PHE A 99 3.89 3.35 4.45
C PHE A 99 4.81 4.55 4.64
N ILE A 100 4.68 5.54 3.77
CA ILE A 100 5.47 6.77 3.77
C ILE A 100 4.52 7.96 3.89
N LYS A 101 4.82 8.84 4.85
CA LYS A 101 4.15 10.13 4.97
C LYS A 101 5.10 11.22 4.51
N PHE A 102 4.79 11.85 3.37
CA PHE A 102 5.53 13.03 2.90
C PHE A 102 5.06 14.28 3.65
N ASP A 103 5.95 15.26 3.76
CA ASP A 103 5.73 16.48 4.53
C ASP A 103 4.75 17.46 3.85
N ASP A 104 4.64 17.39 2.53
CA ASP A 104 3.93 18.33 1.66
C ASP A 104 2.48 17.92 1.31
N ASP A 105 2.01 16.78 1.81
CA ASP A 105 0.68 16.23 1.50
C ASP A 105 0.12 15.44 2.70
N PHE A 106 -1.19 15.24 2.79
CA PHE A 106 -1.87 14.49 3.85
C PHE A 106 -2.02 13.00 3.57
N HIS A 107 -1.86 12.54 2.32
CA HIS A 107 -1.96 11.12 1.98
C HIS A 107 -0.86 10.27 2.60
N ILE A 108 -1.17 9.01 2.87
CA ILE A 108 -0.20 7.98 3.20
C ILE A 108 0.11 7.22 1.91
N TYR A 109 1.37 7.21 1.51
CA TYR A 109 1.82 6.50 0.31
C TYR A 109 2.32 5.10 0.65
N VAL A 110 2.20 4.18 -0.29
CA VAL A 110 2.61 2.79 -0.13
C VAL A 110 3.65 2.44 -1.19
N TYR A 111 4.86 2.09 -0.75
CA TYR A 111 5.97 1.79 -1.64
C TYR A 111 6.64 0.45 -1.30
N ASP A 112 7.04 -0.28 -2.33
CA ASP A 112 7.93 -1.43 -2.22
C ASP A 112 9.38 -0.94 -2.23
N LEU A 113 10.06 -0.99 -1.09
CA LEU A 113 11.43 -0.53 -0.92
C LEU A 113 12.36 -1.75 -0.94
N VAL A 114 12.83 -2.10 -2.14
CA VAL A 114 13.81 -3.17 -2.35
C VAL A 114 15.20 -2.56 -2.44
N LYS A 115 16.16 -3.13 -1.69
CA LYS A 115 17.56 -2.73 -1.78
C LYS A 115 18.13 -3.16 -3.13
N THR A 116 18.47 -2.20 -3.99
CA THR A 116 19.25 -2.46 -5.20
C THR A 116 20.73 -2.53 -4.84
N SER A 117 21.41 -3.59 -5.29
CA SER A 117 22.87 -3.77 -5.16
C SER A 117 23.62 -3.15 -6.32
#